data_AF-A0A497Q3Q2-F1
#
_entry.id   AF-A0A497Q3Q2-F1
#
_cell.length_a   1.000
_cell.length_b   1.000
_cell.length_c   1.000
_cell.angle_alpha   90.00
_cell.angle_beta   90.00
_cell.angle_gamma   90.00
#
_symmetry.space_group_name_H-M   'P 1'
#
loop_
_entity.id
_entity.type
_entity.pdbx_description
1 polymer ?
#
loop_
_entity_poly.entity_id
_entity_poly.type
_entity_poly.pdbx_seq_one_letter_code
_entity_poly.pdbx_strand_id
1 'polypeptide(L)'
;MRFRHRPDTPIKKSVGFWTNVFETKSEMEKALKKRPQSRNVSLERVRRQVEKALWGTADNISDRLGQYEDLGIDHAIFMFPHGKERGQITRLTETM
;
A
#
# COMPACT_ATOMS: atom_id res chain seq x y z
N MET A 1 33.65 -18.20 -3.15
CA MET A 1 33.04 -16.94 -2.69
C MET A 1 32.35 -17.23 -1.36
N ARG A 2 32.94 -16.86 -0.21
CA ARG A 2 32.33 -17.10 1.11
C ARG A 2 31.37 -15.95 1.42
N PHE A 3 30.08 -16.22 1.50
CA PHE A 3 29.11 -15.26 2.01
C PHE A 3 29.47 -14.96 3.47
N ARG A 4 29.93 -13.73 3.74
CA ARG A 4 30.17 -13.22 5.08
C ARG A 4 28.79 -13.03 5.73
N HIS A 5 28.31 -14.04 6.44
CA HIS A 5 27.18 -13.88 7.34
C HIS A 5 27.59 -12.81 8.37
N ARG A 6 26.88 -11.68 8.45
CA ARG A 6 27.04 -10.74 9.57
C ARG A 6 26.13 -11.25 10.69
N PRO A 7 26.68 -11.87 11.74
CA PRO A 7 25.87 -12.55 12.76
C PRO A 7 25.00 -11.59 13.59
N ASP A 8 25.31 -10.29 13.60
CA ASP A 8 24.67 -9.29 14.48
C ASP A 8 23.63 -8.38 13.79
N THR A 9 23.23 -8.64 12.55
CA THR A 9 22.15 -7.84 11.95
C THR A 9 20.80 -8.49 12.27
N PRO A 10 19.92 -7.86 13.06
CA PRO A 10 18.58 -8.39 13.30
C PRO A 10 17.85 -8.57 11.96
N ILE A 11 17.09 -9.66 11.83
CA ILE A 11 16.28 -9.93 10.64
C ILE A 11 15.22 -8.82 10.57
N LYS A 12 15.39 -7.92 9.61
CA LYS A 12 14.44 -6.84 9.37
C LYS A 12 13.15 -7.39 8.78
N LYS A 13 12.01 -6.96 9.31
CA LYS A 13 10.71 -7.39 8.80
C LYS A 13 10.28 -6.45 7.68
N SER A 14 9.93 -7.03 6.54
CA SER A 14 9.48 -6.28 5.36
C SER A 14 8.07 -6.71 4.96
N VAL A 15 7.28 -5.78 4.45
CA VAL A 15 5.93 -6.04 3.93
C VAL A 15 5.72 -5.34 2.60
N GLY A 16 5.06 -6.03 1.67
CA GLY A 16 4.73 -5.50 0.34
C GLY A 16 3.26 -5.10 0.25
N PHE A 17 3.01 -3.89 -0.24
CA PHE A 17 1.67 -3.33 -0.36
C PHE A 17 1.30 -3.02 -1.81
N TRP A 18 0.16 -3.56 -2.25
CA TRP A 18 -0.52 -2.98 -3.41
C TRP A 18 -1.06 -1.61 -3.03
N THR A 19 -0.47 -0.56 -3.57
CA THR A 19 -0.69 0.80 -3.10
C THR A 19 -1.50 1.59 -4.11
N ASN A 20 -2.51 2.32 -3.64
CA ASN A 20 -3.25 3.26 -4.48
C ASN A 20 -3.68 4.47 -3.65
N VAL A 21 -3.05 5.59 -3.93
CA VAL A 21 -3.23 6.88 -3.27
C VAL A 21 -4.30 7.66 -4.02
N PHE A 22 -5.29 8.13 -3.27
CA PHE A 22 -6.40 8.95 -3.76
C PHE A 22 -6.36 10.32 -3.08
N GLU A 23 -6.81 11.36 -3.77
CA GLU A 23 -6.85 12.70 -3.18
C GLU A 23 -7.97 12.80 -2.14
N THR A 24 -9.07 12.07 -2.37
CA THR A 24 -10.20 12.02 -1.44
C THR A 24 -10.77 10.62 -1.25
N LYS A 25 -11.43 10.41 -0.11
CA LYS A 25 -12.21 9.18 0.16
C LYS A 25 -13.29 8.93 -0.90
N SER A 26 -13.87 10.00 -1.47
CA SER A 26 -14.89 9.88 -2.52
C SER A 26 -14.32 9.29 -3.81
N GLU A 27 -13.11 9.69 -4.21
CA GLU A 27 -12.44 9.09 -5.36
C GLU A 27 -12.10 7.62 -5.16
N MET A 28 -11.64 7.26 -3.96
CA MET A 28 -11.41 5.87 -3.58
C MET A 28 -12.70 5.04 -3.72
N GLU A 29 -13.82 5.53 -3.19
CA GLU A 29 -15.12 4.85 -3.29
C GLU A 29 -15.58 4.69 -4.74
N LYS A 30 -15.35 5.70 -5.59
CA LYS A 30 -15.64 5.60 -7.03
C LYS A 30 -14.77 4.52 -7.69
N ALA A 31 -13.49 4.42 -7.35
CA ALA A 31 -12.59 3.39 -7.87
C ALA A 31 -13.00 1.99 -7.41
N LEU A 32 -13.42 1.84 -6.15
CA LEU A 32 -13.94 0.59 -5.59
C LEU A 32 -15.21 0.12 -6.32
N LYS A 33 -16.11 1.03 -6.69
CA LYS A 33 -17.34 0.69 -7.43
C LYS A 33 -17.09 0.31 -8.89
N LYS A 34 -16.07 0.87 -9.54
CA LYS A 34 -15.72 0.58 -10.95
C LYS A 34 -14.98 -0.76 -11.13
N ARG A 35 -14.18 -1.19 -10.15
CA ARG A 35 -13.37 -2.44 -10.23
C ARG A 35 -14.19 -3.73 -10.41
N PRO A 36 -15.31 -3.94 -9.69
CA PRO A 36 -16.23 -5.06 -9.88
C PRO A 36 -16.70 -5.21 -11.33
N GLN A 37 -17.04 -4.08 -11.95
CA GLN A 37 -17.62 -4.02 -13.30
C GLN A 37 -16.66 -4.51 -14.38
N SER A 38 -15.35 -4.31 -14.18
CA SER A 38 -14.33 -4.73 -15.16
C SER A 38 -13.84 -6.17 -14.99
N ARG A 39 -14.15 -6.84 -13.87
CA ARG A 39 -13.61 -8.18 -13.55
C ARG A 39 -14.68 -9.22 -13.19
N ASN A 40 -15.96 -8.87 -13.24
CA ASN A 40 -17.07 -9.73 -12.81
C ASN A 40 -16.90 -10.27 -11.38
N VAL A 41 -16.39 -9.43 -10.47
CA VAL A 41 -16.11 -9.77 -9.06
C VAL A 41 -17.08 -8.99 -8.17
N SER A 42 -17.61 -9.61 -7.11
CA SER A 42 -18.49 -8.91 -6.16
C SER A 42 -17.78 -7.75 -5.46
N LEU A 43 -18.53 -6.69 -5.16
CA LEU A 43 -18.02 -5.50 -4.47
C LEU A 43 -17.40 -5.86 -3.10
N GLU A 44 -18.01 -6.79 -2.36
CA GLU A 44 -17.47 -7.27 -1.08
C GLU A 44 -16.10 -7.92 -1.22
N ARG A 45 -15.89 -8.72 -2.27
CA ARG A 45 -14.58 -9.35 -2.51
C ARG A 45 -13.53 -8.31 -2.89
N VAL A 46 -13.90 -7.27 -3.63
CA VAL A 46 -13.00 -6.14 -3.93
C VAL A 46 -12.66 -5.37 -2.65
N ARG A 47 -13.64 -5.11 -1.77
CA ARG A 47 -13.40 -4.46 -0.46
C ARG A 47 -12.42 -5.26 0.39
N ARG A 48 -12.61 -6.58 0.54
CA ARG A 48 -11.69 -7.45 1.29
C ARG A 48 -10.26 -7.46 0.72
N GLN A 49 -10.12 -7.38 -0.60
CA GLN A 49 -8.80 -7.26 -1.22
C GLN A 49 -8.15 -5.92 -0.93
N VAL A 50 -8.95 -4.85 -0.89
CA VAL A 50 -8.48 -3.50 -0.61
C VAL A 50 -8.17 -3.31 0.88
N GLU A 51 -8.86 -3.99 1.79
CA GLU A 51 -8.51 -3.99 3.22
C GLU A 51 -7.07 -4.48 3.46
N LYS A 52 -6.64 -5.50 2.70
CA LYS A 52 -5.27 -6.03 2.73
C LYS A 52 -4.26 -5.23 1.90
N ALA A 53 -4.74 -4.27 1.13
CA ALA A 53 -3.94 -3.39 0.28
C ALA A 53 -3.77 -2.03 0.97
N LEU A 54 -2.85 -1.21 0.49
CA LEU A 54 -2.60 0.13 1.03
C LEU A 54 -3.31 1.17 0.14
N TRP A 55 -4.64 1.17 0.20
CA TRP A 55 -5.46 2.12 -0.55
C TRP A 55 -6.04 3.14 0.41
N GLY A 56 -5.96 4.41 0.03
CA GLY A 56 -6.48 5.49 0.86
C GLY A 56 -5.97 6.86 0.44
N THR A 57 -6.32 7.85 1.24
CA THR A 57 -5.63 9.16 1.22
C THR A 57 -4.26 9.02 1.87
N ALA A 58 -3.40 10.03 1.69
CA ALA A 58 -2.08 10.04 2.32
C ALA A 58 -2.16 9.88 3.84
N ASP A 59 -3.10 10.56 4.52
CA ASP A 59 -3.30 10.41 5.97
C ASP A 59 -3.62 8.96 6.37
N ASN A 60 -4.57 8.33 5.65
CA ASN A 60 -4.94 6.93 5.92
C ASN A 60 -3.80 5.96 5.67
N ILE A 61 -2.94 6.26 4.71
CA ILE A 61 -1.73 5.47 4.44
C ILE A 61 -0.73 5.68 5.57
N SER A 62 -0.51 6.92 6.01
CA SER A 62 0.38 7.25 7.13
C SER A 62 -0.04 6.55 8.43
N ASP A 63 -1.32 6.65 8.80
CA ASP A 63 -1.86 5.97 9.99
C ASP A 63 -1.63 4.45 9.95
N ARG A 64 -1.85 3.84 8.78
CA ARG A 64 -1.60 2.40 8.60
C ARG A 64 -0.13 2.06 8.69
N LEU A 65 0.75 2.87 8.11
CA LEU A 65 2.19 2.66 8.21
C LEU A 65 2.66 2.73 9.67
N GLY A 66 2.14 3.66 10.48
CA GLY A 66 2.40 3.72 11.92
C GLY A 66 1.97 2.43 12.64
N GLN A 67 0.82 1.85 12.30
CA GLN A 67 0.41 0.55 12.85
C GLN A 67 1.37 -0.58 12.46
N TYR A 68 1.98 -0.54 11.28
CA TYR A 68 2.99 -1.53 10.89
C TYR A 68 4.33 -1.30 11.59
N GLU A 69 4.71 -0.04 11.81
CA GLU A 69 5.87 0.33 12.62
C GLU A 69 5.71 -0.20 14.06
N ASP A 70 4.53 -0.05 14.67
CA ASP A 70 4.22 -0.60 15.99
C ASP A 70 4.32 -2.14 16.05
N LEU A 71 4.11 -2.83 14.93
CA LEU A 71 4.30 -4.28 14.79
C LEU A 71 5.77 -4.69 14.57
N GLY A 72 6.68 -3.71 14.51
CA GLY A 72 8.11 -3.89 14.27
C GLY A 72 8.43 -4.22 12.82
N ILE A 73 7.68 -3.66 11.86
CA ILE A 73 8.04 -3.70 10.44
C ILE A 73 9.04 -2.58 10.15
N ASP A 74 10.23 -2.94 9.68
CA ASP A 74 11.30 -2.01 9.33
C ASP A 74 11.18 -1.45 7.91
N HIS A 75 10.55 -2.20 7.00
CA HIS A 75 10.54 -1.89 5.58
C HIS A 75 9.16 -2.08 4.94
N ALA A 76 8.65 -1.00 4.34
CA ALA A 76 7.47 -1.04 3.48
C ALA A 76 7.88 -0.97 2.01
N ILE A 77 7.35 -1.91 1.20
CA ILE A 77 7.55 -1.95 -0.25
C ILE A 77 6.24 -1.56 -0.92
N PHE A 78 6.23 -0.45 -1.64
CA PHE A 78 5.04 0.04 -2.34
C PHE A 78 5.00 -0.45 -3.80
N MET A 79 3.94 -1.17 -4.15
CA MET A 79 3.65 -1.59 -5.52
C MET A 79 2.53 -0.73 -6.09
N PHE A 80 2.86 0.18 -7.00
CA PHE A 80 1.90 1.08 -7.62
C PHE A 80 1.31 0.50 -8.92
N PRO A 81 0.13 0.97 -9.36
CA PRO A 81 -0.42 0.61 -10.66
C PRO A 81 0.53 1.04 -11.78
N HIS A 82 0.71 0.17 -12.77
CA HIS A 82 1.58 0.43 -13.91
C HIS A 82 1.21 1.73 -14.65
N GLY A 83 2.21 2.56 -14.96
CA GLY A 83 2.04 3.83 -15.66
C GLY A 83 1.48 4.96 -14.80
N LYS A 84 1.23 4.72 -13.50
CA LYS A 84 0.76 5.73 -12.54
C LYS A 84 1.74 5.98 -11.40
N GLU A 85 2.91 5.34 -11.43
CA GLU A 85 3.87 5.31 -10.33
C GLU A 85 4.25 6.71 -9.86
N ARG A 86 4.65 7.60 -10.79
CA ARG A 86 5.03 8.98 -10.46
C ARG A 86 3.91 9.75 -9.77
N GLY A 87 2.71 9.76 -10.36
CA GLY A 87 1.57 10.48 -9.80
C GLY A 87 1.04 9.88 -8.49
N GLN A 88 1.38 8.64 -8.18
CA GLN A 88 1.06 7.99 -6.91
C GLN A 88 2.08 8.35 -5.83
N ILE A 89 3.37 8.34 -6.18
CA ILE A 89 4.46 8.79 -5.31
C ILE A 89 4.27 10.26 -4.94
N THR A 90 4.04 11.13 -5.92
CA THR A 90 3.82 12.56 -5.70
C THR A 90 2.69 12.82 -4.69
N ARG A 91 1.53 12.18 -4.87
CA ARG A 91 0.40 12.30 -3.93
C ARG A 91 0.74 11.80 -2.53
N LEU A 92 1.55 10.76 -2.42
CA LEU A 92 2.00 10.23 -1.14
C LEU A 92 2.95 11.21 -0.43
N THR A 93 3.88 11.82 -1.17
CA THR A 93 4.95 12.65 -0.60
C THR A 93 4.58 14.11 -0.38
N GLU A 94 3.63 14.67 -1.13
CA GLU A 94 3.24 16.09 -0.98
C GLU A 94 2.30 16.35 0.20
N THR A 95 1.79 15.28 0.83
CA THR A 95 0.80 15.37 1.91
C THR A 95 1.32 14.81 3.25
N MET A 96 2.53 14.23 3.26
CA MET A 96 3.23 13.74 4.46
C MET A 96 4.28 14.75 4.89
#